data_AF-A0A0G0QJK6-F1
#
_entry.id   AF-A0A0G0QJK6-F1
#
_cell.length_a   1.000
_cell.length_b   1.000
_cell.length_c   1.000
_cell.angle_alpha   90.00
_cell.angle_beta   90.00
_cell.angle_gamma   90.00
#
_symmetry.space_group_name_H-M   'P 1'
#
loop_
_entity.id
_entity.type
_entity.pdbx_description
1 polymer ?
#
loop_
_entity_poly.entity_id
_entity_poly.type
_entity_poly.pdbx_seq_one_letter_code
_entity_poly.pdbx_strand_id
1 'polypeptide(L)'
;MEDTNKDYIINLRVSRATYEKIKHKAKENSESISTLIRKAISDSAEIIDDLSGELFQKQDKFKDIIGYHRFKTAQELECSQCQSKIPAGETATVGETEKSKKYFFCKNCRP
;
A
#
# COMPACT_ATOMS: atom_id res chain seq x y z
N MET A 1 -13.89 -26.09 17.23
CA MET A 1 -14.73 -25.17 16.45
C MET A 1 -14.33 -23.77 16.86
N GLU A 2 -13.43 -23.15 16.10
CA GLU A 2 -13.07 -21.75 16.30
C GLU A 2 -14.18 -20.86 15.74
N ASP A 3 -14.53 -19.85 16.52
CA ASP A 3 -15.67 -18.97 16.37
C ASP A 3 -15.43 -18.01 15.18
N THR A 4 -15.97 -18.36 14.00
CA THR A 4 -15.62 -17.79 12.68
C THR A 4 -16.18 -16.39 12.37
N ASN A 5 -16.59 -15.58 13.34
CA ASN A 5 -16.91 -14.17 13.06
C ASN A 5 -16.94 -13.31 14.32
N LYS A 6 -15.78 -12.87 14.81
CA LYS A 6 -15.70 -11.83 15.85
C LYS A 6 -15.11 -10.57 15.25
N ASP A 7 -15.97 -9.78 14.60
CA ASP A 7 -15.63 -8.40 14.29
C ASP A 7 -15.34 -7.65 15.60
N TYR A 8 -14.16 -7.06 15.71
CA TYR A 8 -13.77 -6.23 16.84
C TYR A 8 -14.12 -4.75 16.58
N ILE A 9 -14.78 -4.10 17.55
CA ILE A 9 -15.17 -2.69 17.43
C ILE A 9 -14.03 -1.80 17.93
N ILE A 10 -13.58 -0.88 17.07
CA ILE A 10 -12.60 0.16 17.43
C ILE A 10 -13.34 1.48 17.68
N ASN A 11 -13.25 1.99 18.90
CA ASN A 11 -13.75 3.32 19.27
C ASN A 11 -12.56 4.29 19.35
N LEU A 12 -12.45 5.20 18.38
CA LEU A 12 -11.37 6.18 18.32
C LEU A 12 -11.89 7.58 18.70
N ARG A 13 -11.13 8.30 19.53
CA ARG A 13 -11.34 9.73 19.75
C ARG A 13 -10.43 10.54 18.84
N VAL A 14 -11.02 11.46 18.07
CA VAL A 14 -10.29 12.37 17.18
C VAL A 14 -10.81 13.79 17.37
N SER A 15 -10.03 14.78 16.93
CA SER A 15 -10.52 16.16 16.91
C SER A 15 -11.71 16.32 15.94
N ARG A 16 -12.60 17.26 16.22
CA ARG A 16 -13.77 17.54 15.36
C ARG A 16 -13.37 17.82 13.91
N ALA A 17 -12.31 18.59 13.71
CA ALA A 17 -11.78 18.90 12.38
C ALA A 17 -11.38 17.63 11.61
N THR A 18 -10.75 16.67 12.30
CA THR A 18 -10.36 15.39 11.69
C THR A 18 -11.58 14.55 11.35
N TYR A 19 -12.56 14.47 12.26
CA TYR A 19 -13.80 13.75 12.00
C TYR A 19 -14.56 14.30 10.78
N GLU A 20 -14.71 15.62 10.66
CA GLU A 20 -15.41 16.23 9.53
C GLU A 20 -14.67 16.01 8.20
N LYS A 21 -13.32 16.03 8.20
CA LYS A 21 -12.53 15.68 7.02
C LYS A 21 -12.78 14.24 6.57
N ILE A 22 -12.74 13.29 7.50
CA ILE A 22 -12.99 11.87 7.22
C ILE A 22 -14.42 11.68 6.69
N LYS A 23 -15.40 12.32 7.34
CA LYS A 23 -16.81 12.26 6.94
C LYS A 23 -17.03 12.83 5.55
N HIS A 24 -16.43 13.99 5.25
CA HIS A 24 -16.50 14.60 3.92
C HIS A 24 -15.93 13.66 2.86
N LYS A 25 -14.77 13.08 3.12
CA LYS A 25 -14.10 12.18 2.18
C LYS A 25 -14.88 10.90 1.93
N ALA A 26 -15.46 10.32 2.98
CA ALA A 26 -16.33 9.16 2.87
C ALA A 26 -17.56 9.46 2.00
N LYS A 27 -18.14 10.66 2.13
CA LYS A 27 -19.27 11.11 1.30
C LYS A 27 -18.87 11.28 -0.17
N GLU A 28 -17.75 11.92 -0.46
CA GLU A 28 -17.22 12.04 -1.84
C GLU A 28 -17.06 10.67 -2.50
N ASN A 29 -16.56 9.69 -1.75
CA ASN A 29 -16.32 8.34 -2.21
C ASN A 29 -17.58 7.45 -2.20
N SER A 30 -18.74 7.97 -1.79
CA SER A 30 -19.99 7.21 -1.62
C SER A 30 -19.83 5.95 -0.76
N GLU A 31 -19.03 6.03 0.30
CA GLU A 31 -18.73 4.91 1.19
C GLU A 31 -18.88 5.27 2.67
N SER A 32 -18.90 4.26 3.54
CA SER A 32 -18.93 4.50 4.99
C SER A 32 -17.57 4.93 5.52
N ILE A 33 -17.54 5.66 6.64
CA ILE A 33 -16.29 6.01 7.34
C ILE A 33 -15.48 4.76 7.68
N SER A 34 -16.13 3.67 8.11
CA SER A 34 -15.43 2.42 8.46
C SER A 34 -14.84 1.72 7.22
N THR A 35 -15.47 1.84 6.06
CA THR A 35 -14.93 1.35 4.79
C THR A 35 -13.72 2.17 4.36
N LEU A 36 -13.83 3.50 4.41
CA LEU A 36 -12.74 4.41 4.08
C LEU A 36 -11.51 4.15 4.97
N ILE A 37 -11.70 4.00 6.29
CA ILE A 37 -10.60 3.71 7.23
C ILE A 37 -9.99 2.34 6.95
N ARG A 38 -10.81 1.30 6.71
CA ARG A 38 -10.29 -0.03 6.36
C ARG A 38 -9.47 0.01 5.07
N LYS A 39 -9.95 0.69 4.03
CA LYS A 39 -9.19 0.89 2.79
C LYS A 39 -7.89 1.63 3.05
N ALA A 40 -7.93 2.75 3.78
CA ALA A 40 -6.74 3.51 4.11
C ALA A 40 -5.70 2.67 4.87
N ILE A 41 -6.12 1.79 5.80
CA ILE A 41 -5.22 0.90 6.53
C ILE A 41 -4.69 -0.24 5.64
N SER A 42 -5.54 -0.83 4.80
CA SER A 42 -5.15 -1.86 3.83
C SER A 42 -4.19 -1.32 2.78
N ASP A 43 -4.42 -0.08 2.33
CA ASP A 43 -3.58 0.65 1.38
C ASP A 43 -2.29 1.15 2.04
N SER A 44 -2.32 1.43 3.35
CA SER A 44 -1.14 1.77 4.15
C SER A 44 -0.31 0.54 4.55
N ALA A 45 -0.41 -0.57 3.81
CA ALA A 45 0.46 -1.73 3.97
C ALA A 45 1.91 -1.26 4.19
N GLU A 46 2.41 -1.55 5.39
CA GLU A 46 3.60 -0.99 6.04
C GLU A 46 4.65 -0.46 5.07
N ILE A 47 4.84 0.87 5.04
CA ILE A 47 6.09 1.45 4.55
C ILE A 47 7.16 1.04 5.55
N ILE A 48 7.85 -0.07 5.29
CA ILE A 48 8.87 -0.65 6.20
C ILE A 48 10.11 0.25 6.26
N ASP A 49 10.36 1.03 5.21
CA ASP A 49 11.42 2.03 5.14
C ASP A 49 11.20 2.93 3.92
N ASP A 50 11.42 4.23 4.07
CA ASP A 50 11.50 5.17 2.95
C ASP A 50 12.91 5.05 2.37
N LEU A 51 13.04 4.33 1.26
CA LEU A 51 14.30 4.15 0.54
C LEU A 51 14.59 5.39 -0.30
N SER A 52 14.71 6.55 0.35
CA SER A 52 15.10 7.78 -0.31
C SER A 52 16.62 7.78 -0.57
N GLY A 53 16.98 7.55 -1.83
CA GLY A 53 18.21 8.10 -2.42
C GLY A 53 19.43 7.19 -2.58
N GLU A 54 19.68 6.19 -1.74
CA GLU A 54 21.07 5.69 -1.64
C GLU A 54 21.48 4.44 -2.43
N LEU A 55 20.60 3.66 -3.08
CA LEU A 55 21.05 2.36 -3.64
C LEU A 55 20.49 1.91 -5.00
N PHE A 56 19.67 2.70 -5.69
CA PHE A 56 18.87 2.13 -6.78
C PHE A 56 19.45 2.46 -8.15
N GLN A 57 20.10 1.48 -8.79
CA GLN A 57 20.53 1.59 -10.18
C GLN A 57 19.28 1.79 -11.05
N LYS A 58 19.06 3.02 -11.52
CA LYS A 58 17.98 3.35 -12.46
C LYS A 58 18.22 2.58 -13.76
N GLN A 59 17.66 1.37 -13.85
CA GLN A 59 17.66 0.62 -15.10
C GLN A 59 16.84 1.37 -16.15
N ASP A 60 17.28 1.36 -17.41
CA ASP A 60 16.66 2.15 -18.49
C ASP A 60 15.16 1.91 -18.64
N LYS A 61 14.69 0.72 -18.26
CA LYS A 61 13.29 0.28 -18.31
C LYS A 61 12.38 0.97 -17.29
N PHE A 62 12.92 1.57 -16.22
CA PHE A 62 12.15 2.10 -15.09
C PHE A 62 12.56 3.53 -14.68
N LYS A 63 13.01 4.33 -15.66
CA LYS A 63 13.45 5.72 -15.41
C LYS A 63 12.36 6.65 -14.90
N ASP A 64 11.10 6.29 -15.13
CA ASP A 64 9.91 7.03 -14.70
C ASP A 64 9.58 6.87 -13.22
N ILE A 65 10.30 5.98 -12.51
CA ILE A 65 10.11 5.78 -11.06
C ILE A 65 10.80 6.91 -10.29
N ILE A 66 10.02 7.59 -9.46
CA ILE A 66 10.44 8.69 -8.59
C ILE A 66 10.69 8.27 -7.15
N GLY A 67 10.15 7.13 -6.73
CA GLY A 67 10.31 6.61 -5.37
C GLY A 67 10.12 5.11 -5.29
N TYR A 68 10.76 4.49 -4.30
CA TYR A 68 10.60 3.08 -3.99
C TYR A 68 10.19 2.91 -2.53
N HIS A 69 9.17 2.10 -2.28
CA HIS A 69 8.73 1.76 -0.93
C HIS A 69 8.70 0.24 -0.77
N ARG A 70 9.13 -0.25 0.39
CA ARG A 70 8.89 -1.66 0.75
C ARG A 70 7.52 -1.77 1.39
N PHE A 71 6.78 -2.81 1.03
CA PHE A 71 5.46 -3.09 1.56
C PHE A 71 5.24 -4.60 1.67
N LYS A 72 4.28 -5.01 2.50
CA LYS A 72 3.81 -6.39 2.56
C LYS A 72 2.64 -6.57 1.61
N THR A 73 2.71 -7.55 0.72
CA THR A 73 1.68 -7.76 -0.31
C THR A 73 0.38 -8.23 0.33
N ALA A 74 -0.73 -7.59 -0.02
CA ALA A 74 -2.07 -8.04 0.42
C ALA A 74 -2.66 -9.14 -0.49
N GLN A 75 -2.17 -9.23 -1.72
CA GLN A 75 -2.61 -10.17 -2.75
C GLN A 75 -1.42 -10.66 -3.57
N GLU A 76 -1.62 -11.68 -4.39
CA GLU A 76 -0.61 -12.11 -5.35
C GLU A 76 -0.34 -10.98 -6.37
N LEU A 77 0.93 -10.66 -6.61
CA LEU A 77 1.37 -9.65 -7.57
C LEU A 77 2.35 -10.26 -8.58
N GLU A 78 2.57 -9.58 -9.70
CA GLU A 78 3.58 -9.98 -10.68
C GLU A 78 4.78 -9.01 -10.64
N CYS A 79 5.99 -9.57 -10.64
CA CYS A 79 7.20 -8.76 -10.67
C CYS A 79 7.40 -8.11 -12.06
N SER A 80 7.47 -6.79 -12.10
CA SER A 80 7.69 -5.99 -13.31
C SER A 80 9.05 -6.23 -14.00
N GLN A 81 10.01 -6.83 -13.28
CA GLN A 81 11.34 -7.15 -13.79
C GLN A 81 11.44 -8.57 -14.37
N CYS A 82 11.13 -9.59 -13.56
CA CYS A 82 11.33 -11.00 -13.93
C CYS A 82 10.03 -11.79 -14.17
N GLN A 83 8.86 -11.13 -14.08
CA GLN A 83 7.52 -11.74 -14.28
C GLN A 83 7.19 -12.86 -13.29
N SER A 84 8.00 -13.05 -12.24
CA SER A 84 7.70 -14.00 -11.18
C SER A 84 6.49 -13.55 -10.36
N LYS A 85 5.66 -14.50 -9.93
CA LYS A 85 4.60 -14.25 -8.95
C LYS A 85 5.18 -13.94 -7.57
N ILE A 86 4.62 -12.93 -6.92
CA ILE A 86 4.91 -12.51 -5.56
C ILE A 86 3.69 -12.91 -4.72
N PRO A 87 3.78 -13.93 -3.86
CA PRO A 87 2.65 -14.39 -3.05
C PRO A 87 2.11 -13.29 -2.13
N ALA A 88 0.83 -13.41 -1.75
CA ALA A 88 0.27 -12.58 -0.69
C ALA A 88 1.00 -12.84 0.64
N GLY A 89 1.23 -11.78 1.40
CA GLY A 89 1.92 -11.82 2.69
C GLY A 89 3.45 -11.75 2.61
N GLU A 90 4.06 -11.79 1.41
CA GLU A 90 5.50 -11.55 1.24
C GLU A 90 5.84 -10.05 1.23
N THR A 91 7.07 -9.72 1.61
CA THR A 91 7.60 -8.35 1.44
C THR A 91 8.05 -8.13 0.00
N ALA A 92 7.53 -7.06 -0.61
CA ALA A 92 7.87 -6.62 -1.96
C ALA A 92 8.32 -5.16 -1.95
N THR A 93 8.84 -4.70 -3.09
CA THR A 93 9.14 -3.28 -3.31
C THR A 93 8.18 -2.74 -4.38
N VAL A 94 7.54 -1.60 -4.12
CA VAL A 94 6.77 -0.86 -5.11
C VAL A 94 7.59 0.34 -5.57
N GLY A 95 7.69 0.54 -6.87
CA GLY A 95 8.19 1.76 -7.47
C GLY A 95 7.04 2.64 -7.94
N GLU A 96 7.00 3.88 -7.46
CA GLU A 96 5.96 4.85 -7.79
C GLU A 96 6.45 5.86 -8.84
N THR A 97 5.56 6.24 -9.74
CA THR A 97 5.80 7.25 -10.78
C THR A 97 4.98 8.50 -10.51
N GLU A 98 5.34 9.65 -11.12
CA GLU A 98 4.54 10.89 -11.02
C GLU A 98 3.09 10.74 -11.49
N LYS A 99 2.80 9.75 -12.35
CA LYS A 99 1.47 9.51 -12.93
C LYS A 99 0.67 8.44 -12.18
N SER A 100 1.01 8.16 -10.93
CA SER A 100 0.36 7.13 -10.09
C SER A 100 0.45 5.69 -10.63
N LYS A 101 1.28 5.44 -11.65
CA LYS A 101 1.61 4.07 -12.10
C LYS A 101 2.55 3.43 -11.08
N LYS A 102 2.28 2.17 -10.74
CA LYS A 102 3.05 1.37 -9.80
C LYS A 102 3.73 0.19 -10.51
N TYR A 103 5.00 -0.04 -10.19
CA TYR A 103 5.75 -1.23 -10.60
C TYR A 103 6.06 -2.06 -9.36
N PHE A 104 5.91 -3.37 -9.43
CA PHE A 104 6.13 -4.27 -8.29
C PHE A 104 7.38 -5.11 -8.51
N PHE A 105 8.22 -5.23 -7.48
CA PHE A 105 9.49 -5.95 -7.53
C PHE A 105 9.54 -7.00 -6.43
N CYS A 106 9.89 -8.23 -6.80
CA CYS A 106 10.11 -9.31 -5.84
C CYS A 106 11.43 -9.10 -5.09
N LYS A 107 11.63 -9.82 -3.98
CA LYS A 107 12.86 -9.75 -3.17
C LYS A 107 14.17 -9.95 -3.96
N ASN A 108 14.13 -10.73 -5.04
CA ASN A 108 15.30 -11.04 -5.88
C ASN A 108 15.56 -9.99 -6.97
N CYS A 109 14.54 -9.23 -7.34
CA CYS A 109 14.61 -8.21 -8.40
C CYS A 109 14.41 -6.81 -7.85
N ARG A 110 14.58 -6.67 -6.53
CA ARG A 110 14.65 -5.38 -5.88
C ARG A 110 15.79 -4.59 -6.55
N PRO A 111 15.52 -3.37 -7.04
CA PRO A 111 16.57 -2.53 -7.61
C PRO A 111 17.61 -2.12 -6.58
#